data_AF-A0A345XI15-F1
#
_entry.id   AF-A0A345XI15-F1
#
_cell.length_a   1.000
_cell.length_b   1.000
_cell.length_c   1.000
_cell.angle_alpha   90.00
_cell.angle_beta   90.00
_cell.angle_gamma   90.00
#
_symmetry.space_group_name_H-M   'P 1'
#
loop_
_entity.id
_entity.type
_entity.pdbx_description
1 polymer ?
#
loop_
_entity_poly.entity_id
_entity_poly.type
_entity_poly.pdbx_seq_one_letter_code
_entity_poly.pdbx_strand_id
1 'polypeptide(L)'
;MRRRRTIRIGAAAGVTAVAALALALAAPGQAAPPDEPERDKAQGTHRVEYFDGPNAHPRHVEVSAETPERLRGSGSVAGDGDVTPVVENGPTADKLDIAVIGDGYTEAELPQFHTDAKESWTELAGVEPYTTYQNLFNVWAIDAVSQDSGVSGDPDQGTVKNTALDSHFWCDNLERLLCVDTAKVESYARNAPEADLVIVIANSAKYGGAGYNGVQSELGYDGIATHSGGNDQAGQIAIHETGHSLGKLADEYAYEDSEYTGPETGDLNTTVHTADELEQNGTKWARWLGEATPDGGVIGAYEGAAYHTRGLFRPSEDSIMRTLGREFNLVGREAMIAGFHRHAPALASDTRTARALGSEDTVTVRVPELTGDARQITLRWYLDGKEVERLRGDRTVRLADVVGSGGGSHRLTAKATDPTAAVRDPALRADLTKSLTWRVEG
;
A
#
# COMPACT_ATOMS: atom_id res chain seq x y z
N MET A 1 -71.67 48.60 50.38
CA MET A 1 -70.68 48.19 49.35
C MET A 1 -70.60 46.66 49.29
N ARG A 2 -70.56 46.10 48.08
CA ARG A 2 -70.92 44.71 47.67
C ARG A 2 -70.06 43.61 48.34
N ARG A 3 -70.66 42.66 49.09
CA ARG A 3 -70.98 41.22 48.80
C ARG A 3 -69.80 40.25 48.55
N ARG A 4 -69.62 39.29 49.50
CA ARG A 4 -69.49 37.79 49.45
C ARG A 4 -68.86 37.14 48.17
N ARG A 5 -68.05 36.06 48.19
CA ARG A 5 -68.12 34.77 48.92
C ARG A 5 -66.89 33.88 48.58
N THR A 6 -66.67 32.85 49.40
CA THR A 6 -65.79 31.64 49.33
C THR A 6 -65.78 30.82 48.01
N ILE A 7 -64.71 30.04 47.74
CA ILE A 7 -64.65 28.55 47.52
C ILE A 7 -63.25 28.08 47.01
N ARG A 8 -62.88 26.84 47.38
CA ARG A 8 -61.66 26.05 47.07
C ARG A 8 -61.72 25.34 45.68
N ILE A 9 -60.56 24.75 45.32
CA ILE A 9 -60.29 23.55 44.48
C ILE A 9 -59.91 23.81 43.01
N GLY A 10 -58.78 23.20 42.59
CA GLY A 10 -58.53 22.86 41.19
C GLY A 10 -57.06 22.69 40.85
N ALA A 11 -56.47 21.53 41.19
CA ALA A 11 -55.21 21.09 40.60
C ALA A 11 -55.45 20.73 39.12
N ALA A 12 -54.59 21.22 38.23
CA ALA A 12 -54.46 20.72 36.87
C ALA A 12 -52.96 20.71 36.52
N ALA A 13 -52.38 19.51 36.47
CA ALA A 13 -51.07 19.25 35.93
C ALA A 13 -51.13 19.45 34.41
N GLY A 14 -50.50 20.52 33.92
CA GLY A 14 -50.22 20.72 32.50
C GLY A 14 -48.77 20.37 32.22
N VAL A 15 -48.52 19.18 31.70
CA VAL A 15 -47.23 18.78 31.13
C VAL A 15 -47.03 19.61 29.86
N THR A 16 -46.11 20.58 29.92
CA THR A 16 -45.62 21.28 28.73
C THR A 16 -44.41 20.51 28.22
N ALA A 17 -44.61 19.72 27.18
CA ALA A 17 -43.54 19.12 26.41
C ALA A 17 -42.83 20.23 25.63
N VAL A 18 -41.62 20.57 26.05
CA VAL A 18 -40.70 21.40 25.26
C VAL A 18 -40.13 20.51 24.17
N ALA A 19 -40.65 20.64 22.96
CA ALA A 19 -40.04 20.06 21.77
C ALA A 19 -38.77 20.85 21.45
N ALA A 20 -37.62 20.33 21.87
CA ALA A 20 -36.33 20.79 21.39
C ALA A 20 -36.16 20.28 19.95
N LEU A 21 -36.33 21.17 18.98
CA LEU A 21 -35.88 20.95 17.61
C LEU A 21 -34.35 20.96 17.62
N ALA A 22 -33.73 19.78 17.71
CA ALA A 22 -32.32 19.61 17.37
C ALA A 22 -32.25 19.56 15.82
N LEU A 23 -31.84 20.67 15.21
CA LEU A 23 -31.31 20.63 13.84
C LEU A 23 -30.00 19.84 13.89
N ALA A 24 -30.07 18.56 13.53
CA ALA A 24 -28.89 17.79 13.18
C ALA A 24 -28.32 18.36 11.87
N LEU A 25 -27.23 19.11 11.99
CA LEU A 25 -26.34 19.35 10.86
C LEU A 25 -25.80 17.97 10.44
N ALA A 26 -26.21 17.50 9.26
CA ALA A 26 -25.64 16.32 8.66
C ALA A 26 -24.14 16.57 8.44
N ALA A 27 -23.30 15.83 9.17
CA ALA A 27 -21.90 15.71 8.81
C ALA A 27 -21.84 15.01 7.44
N PRO A 28 -20.94 15.42 6.53
CA PRO A 28 -20.70 14.66 5.31
C PRO A 28 -20.33 13.22 5.70
N GLY A 29 -20.98 12.27 5.02
CA GLY A 29 -20.93 10.85 5.34
C GLY A 29 -19.49 10.39 5.54
N GLN A 30 -19.18 9.93 6.75
CA GLN A 30 -18.04 9.07 6.96
C GLN A 30 -18.28 7.83 6.11
N ALA A 31 -17.41 7.62 5.12
CA ALA A 31 -17.28 6.33 4.47
C ALA A 31 -17.26 5.25 5.55
N ALA A 32 -17.95 4.14 5.29
CA ALA A 32 -17.70 2.96 6.08
C ALA A 32 -16.18 2.70 6.06
N PRO A 33 -15.56 2.26 7.17
CA PRO A 33 -14.22 1.68 7.06
C PRO A 33 -14.24 0.68 5.89
N PRO A 34 -13.15 0.54 5.12
CA PRO A 34 -13.07 -0.52 4.12
C PRO A 34 -13.57 -1.79 4.77
N ASP A 35 -14.47 -2.51 4.08
CA ASP A 35 -14.98 -3.78 4.57
C ASP A 35 -13.76 -4.53 5.11
N GLU A 36 -13.77 -4.82 6.42
CA GLU A 36 -12.78 -5.73 6.99
C GLU A 36 -12.75 -6.92 6.03
N PRO A 37 -11.58 -7.33 5.49
CA PRO A 37 -11.52 -8.49 4.62
C PRO A 37 -12.32 -9.58 5.32
N GLU A 38 -13.36 -10.02 4.61
CA GLU A 38 -14.43 -10.86 5.12
C GLU A 38 -13.80 -11.88 6.05
N ARG A 39 -14.06 -11.75 7.37
CA ARG A 39 -13.26 -12.42 8.41
C ARG A 39 -12.95 -13.85 7.98
N ASP A 40 -11.68 -14.08 7.66
CA ASP A 40 -11.11 -15.37 7.34
C ASP A 40 -11.18 -16.24 8.60
N LYS A 41 -12.38 -16.73 8.88
CA LYS A 41 -12.67 -17.66 9.95
C LYS A 41 -12.24 -19.03 9.43
N ALA A 42 -10.95 -19.30 9.56
CA ALA A 42 -10.43 -20.64 9.81
C ALA A 42 -11.02 -21.76 8.92
N GLN A 43 -10.91 -21.61 7.60
CA GLN A 43 -11.15 -22.71 6.64
C GLN A 43 -10.14 -22.71 5.47
N GLY A 44 -8.84 -22.70 5.77
CA GLY A 44 -7.79 -23.29 4.90
C GLY A 44 -7.81 -22.96 3.40
N THR A 45 -8.34 -21.82 2.98
CA THR A 45 -8.32 -21.34 1.59
C THR A 45 -7.72 -19.95 1.51
N HIS A 46 -7.25 -19.58 0.32
CA HIS A 46 -6.83 -18.24 -0.04
C HIS A 46 -7.66 -17.78 -1.23
N ARG A 47 -8.21 -16.58 -1.14
CA ARG A 47 -8.66 -15.85 -2.32
C ARG A 47 -7.44 -15.33 -3.06
N VAL A 48 -7.22 -15.83 -4.28
CA VAL A 48 -6.09 -15.40 -5.11
C VAL A 48 -6.57 -14.79 -6.41
N GLU A 49 -5.84 -13.78 -6.85
CA GLU A 49 -5.98 -13.19 -8.16
C GLU A 49 -5.05 -13.87 -9.16
N TYR A 50 -5.49 -14.04 -10.41
CA TYR A 50 -4.70 -14.64 -11.48
C TYR A 50 -4.96 -13.99 -12.83
N PHE A 51 -4.04 -14.24 -13.76
CA PHE A 51 -3.97 -13.58 -15.06
C PHE A 51 -3.88 -14.62 -16.18
N ASP A 52 -4.94 -14.76 -16.98
CA ASP A 52 -5.00 -15.72 -18.11
C ASP A 52 -4.01 -15.39 -19.24
N GLY A 53 -3.53 -14.15 -19.29
CA GLY A 53 -2.58 -13.65 -20.28
C GLY A 53 -2.25 -12.18 -20.06
N PRO A 54 -1.21 -11.64 -20.72
CA PRO A 54 -0.73 -10.28 -20.50
C PRO A 54 -1.70 -9.17 -20.93
N ASN A 55 -2.74 -9.50 -21.71
CA ASN A 55 -3.80 -8.57 -22.11
C ASN A 55 -5.18 -9.02 -21.61
N ALA A 56 -5.24 -10.04 -20.74
CA ALA A 56 -6.48 -10.52 -20.18
C ALA A 56 -6.91 -9.64 -19.01
N HIS A 57 -8.22 -9.54 -18.79
CA HIS A 57 -8.70 -9.01 -17.53
C HIS A 57 -8.43 -10.08 -16.45
N PRO A 58 -7.88 -9.69 -15.30
CA PRO A 58 -7.62 -10.60 -14.21
C PRO A 58 -8.91 -11.20 -13.63
N ARG A 59 -8.75 -12.28 -12.85
CA ARG A 59 -9.85 -13.01 -12.23
C ARG A 59 -9.47 -13.50 -10.84
N HIS A 60 -10.48 -13.75 -10.03
CA HIS A 60 -10.32 -14.32 -8.70
C HIS A 60 -10.77 -15.77 -8.63
N VAL A 61 -10.13 -16.54 -7.74
CA VAL A 61 -10.55 -17.89 -7.37
C VAL A 61 -10.16 -18.21 -5.92
N GLU A 62 -10.96 -19.04 -5.25
CA GLU A 62 -10.62 -19.61 -3.95
C GLU A 62 -9.76 -20.86 -4.14
N VAL A 63 -8.55 -20.87 -3.61
CA VAL A 63 -7.65 -22.02 -3.65
C VAL A 63 -7.39 -22.55 -2.26
N SER A 64 -7.00 -23.81 -2.11
CA SER A 64 -6.57 -24.31 -0.80
C SER A 64 -5.29 -23.61 -0.36
N ALA A 65 -5.24 -23.22 0.92
CA ALA A 65 -4.03 -22.74 1.58
C ALA A 65 -3.00 -23.85 1.78
N GLU A 66 -3.43 -25.12 1.76
CA GLU A 66 -2.52 -26.25 1.79
C GLU A 66 -2.04 -26.60 0.38
N THR A 67 -0.73 -26.61 0.19
CA THR A 67 -0.12 -27.20 -1.00
C THR A 67 -0.57 -28.66 -1.17
N PRO A 68 -0.98 -29.10 -2.38
CA PRO A 68 -1.36 -30.49 -2.62
C PRO A 68 -0.26 -31.46 -2.19
N GLU A 69 -0.60 -32.55 -1.49
CA GLU A 69 0.39 -33.51 -0.94
C GLU A 69 1.43 -33.98 -1.96
N ARG A 70 1.01 -34.21 -3.21
CA ARG A 70 1.90 -34.65 -4.30
C ARG A 70 2.97 -33.63 -4.68
N LEU A 71 2.75 -32.35 -4.38
CA LEU A 71 3.61 -31.21 -4.71
C LEU A 71 4.43 -30.74 -3.51
N ARG A 72 4.16 -31.25 -2.31
CA ARG A 72 4.89 -30.83 -1.10
C ARG A 72 6.35 -31.26 -1.21
N GLY A 73 7.23 -30.28 -1.38
CA GLY A 73 8.66 -30.47 -1.30
C GLY A 73 9.11 -30.75 0.13
N SER A 74 10.34 -31.25 0.28
CA SER A 74 10.96 -31.51 1.59
C SER A 74 11.23 -30.23 2.40
N GLY A 75 10.98 -29.06 1.83
CA GLY A 75 11.21 -27.76 2.45
C GLY A 75 12.63 -27.23 2.19
N SER A 76 13.01 -26.22 2.98
CA SER A 76 14.28 -25.51 2.88
C SER A 76 15.50 -26.43 2.98
N VAL A 77 16.58 -26.02 2.32
CA VAL A 77 17.89 -26.66 2.42
C VAL A 77 18.60 -26.11 3.66
N ALA A 78 19.32 -26.97 4.39
CA ALA A 78 19.97 -26.52 5.62
C ALA A 78 21.00 -25.41 5.36
N GLY A 79 20.79 -24.24 6.00
CA GLY A 79 21.68 -23.09 5.90
C GLY A 79 21.39 -22.16 4.72
N ASP A 80 20.20 -22.24 4.12
CA ASP A 80 19.71 -21.28 3.14
C ASP A 80 19.03 -20.06 3.81
N GLY A 81 18.45 -19.18 2.98
CA GLY A 81 17.80 -17.95 3.42
C GLY A 81 18.74 -16.75 3.51
N ASP A 82 19.91 -16.82 2.86
CA ASP A 82 20.83 -15.69 2.76
C ASP A 82 20.14 -14.48 2.14
N VAL A 83 20.45 -13.29 2.67
CA VAL A 83 19.84 -12.04 2.24
C VAL A 83 20.88 -11.13 1.61
N THR A 84 20.61 -10.69 0.38
CA THR A 84 21.46 -9.79 -0.39
C THR A 84 20.70 -8.53 -0.78
N PRO A 85 21.25 -7.32 -0.53
CA PRO A 85 20.62 -6.10 -1.01
C PRO A 85 20.67 -6.02 -2.55
N VAL A 86 19.51 -5.84 -3.18
CA VAL A 86 19.38 -5.42 -4.57
C VAL A 86 19.45 -3.89 -4.64
N VAL A 87 18.78 -3.22 -3.70
CA VAL A 87 18.81 -1.76 -3.49
C VAL A 87 18.82 -1.48 -1.99
N GLU A 88 19.70 -0.59 -1.54
CA GLU A 88 19.78 -0.15 -0.14
C GLU A 88 19.90 1.38 -0.10
N ASN A 89 18.77 2.06 0.09
CA ASN A 89 18.68 3.52 0.13
C ASN A 89 18.74 4.09 1.56
N GLY A 90 18.78 3.23 2.57
CA GLY A 90 18.96 3.64 3.96
C GLY A 90 18.46 2.61 4.98
N PRO A 91 18.38 3.00 6.26
CA PRO A 91 17.85 2.13 7.32
C PRO A 91 16.40 1.72 7.04
N THR A 92 16.06 0.47 7.33
CA THR A 92 14.72 -0.10 7.05
C THR A 92 13.59 0.66 7.74
N ALA A 93 13.83 1.12 8.97
CA ALA A 93 12.88 1.97 9.71
C ALA A 93 12.52 3.31 9.04
N ASP A 94 13.22 3.70 7.97
CA ASP A 94 12.98 4.91 7.18
C ASP A 94 12.63 4.62 5.71
N LYS A 95 12.46 3.34 5.34
CA LYS A 95 12.26 2.87 3.97
C LYS A 95 11.03 1.95 3.92
N LEU A 96 10.59 1.72 2.69
CA LEU A 96 9.67 0.65 2.37
C LEU A 96 10.53 -0.54 1.93
N ASP A 97 10.47 -1.63 2.66
CA ASP A 97 11.33 -2.79 2.43
C ASP A 97 10.59 -3.87 1.65
N ILE A 98 11.08 -4.18 0.44
CA ILE A 98 10.54 -5.26 -0.40
C ILE A 98 11.41 -6.51 -0.22
N ALA A 99 10.80 -7.60 0.22
CA ALA A 99 11.41 -8.92 0.29
C ALA A 99 11.12 -9.69 -1.01
N VAL A 100 12.15 -9.93 -1.82
CA VAL A 100 12.08 -10.73 -3.04
C VAL A 100 12.63 -12.12 -2.76
N ILE A 101 11.81 -13.16 -2.90
CA ILE A 101 12.18 -14.55 -2.58
C ILE A 101 12.16 -15.37 -3.88
N GLY A 102 13.26 -16.06 -4.19
CA GLY A 102 13.36 -16.91 -5.37
C GLY A 102 12.91 -18.33 -5.08
N ASP A 103 12.08 -18.93 -5.93
CA ASP A 103 11.74 -20.36 -5.83
C ASP A 103 12.03 -21.12 -7.13
N GLY A 104 12.42 -22.37 -6.98
CA GLY A 104 12.84 -23.23 -8.10
C GLY A 104 14.26 -22.94 -8.63
N TYR A 105 15.06 -22.15 -7.91
CA TYR A 105 16.48 -21.94 -8.21
C TYR A 105 17.33 -22.85 -7.31
N THR A 106 18.17 -23.68 -7.92
CA THR A 106 19.19 -24.42 -7.18
C THR A 106 20.32 -23.50 -6.73
N GLU A 107 21.22 -23.98 -5.85
CA GLU A 107 22.39 -23.23 -5.40
C GLU A 107 23.24 -22.69 -6.58
N ALA A 108 23.35 -23.48 -7.65
CA ALA A 108 24.09 -23.08 -8.86
C ALA A 108 23.38 -22.01 -9.71
N GLU A 109 22.08 -21.79 -9.47
CA GLU A 109 21.21 -20.86 -10.19
C GLU A 109 20.90 -19.59 -9.38
N LEU A 110 21.38 -19.47 -8.13
CA LEU A 110 21.23 -18.22 -7.35
C LEU A 110 21.76 -16.97 -8.08
N PRO A 111 22.85 -17.01 -8.86
CA PRO A 111 23.23 -15.85 -9.69
C PRO A 111 22.16 -15.45 -10.72
N GLN A 112 21.38 -16.40 -11.23
CA GLN A 112 20.24 -16.11 -12.10
C GLN A 112 19.09 -15.50 -11.29
N PHE A 113 18.74 -16.07 -10.12
CA PHE A 113 17.74 -15.47 -9.24
C PHE A 113 18.05 -14.01 -8.89
N HIS A 114 19.30 -13.69 -8.53
CA HIS A 114 19.70 -12.31 -8.24
C HIS A 114 19.57 -11.39 -9.45
N THR A 115 19.76 -11.93 -10.66
CA THR A 115 19.50 -11.20 -11.91
C THR A 115 18.00 -10.94 -12.07
N ASP A 116 17.17 -11.97 -11.91
CA ASP A 116 15.71 -11.88 -12.03
C ASP A 116 15.10 -10.94 -10.98
N ALA A 117 15.62 -10.95 -9.74
CA ALA A 117 15.23 -10.03 -8.68
C ALA A 117 15.56 -8.57 -9.04
N LYS A 118 16.73 -8.33 -9.64
CA LYS A 118 17.13 -7.00 -10.12
C LYS A 118 16.28 -6.54 -11.31
N GLU A 119 15.96 -7.45 -12.23
CA GLU A 119 15.11 -7.15 -13.38
C GLU A 119 13.67 -6.86 -12.96
N SER A 120 13.11 -7.65 -12.04
CA SER A 120 11.81 -7.41 -11.41
C SER A 120 11.73 -6.03 -10.74
N TRP A 121 12.74 -5.67 -9.94
CA TRP A 121 12.83 -4.32 -9.38
C TRP A 121 12.96 -3.24 -10.46
N THR A 122 13.76 -3.47 -11.50
CA THR A 122 13.94 -2.50 -12.60
C THR A 122 12.64 -2.24 -13.34
N GLU A 123 11.82 -3.26 -13.54
CA GLU A 123 10.49 -3.14 -14.14
C GLU A 123 9.54 -2.33 -13.23
N LEU A 124 9.45 -2.67 -11.94
CA LEU A 124 8.67 -1.93 -10.95
C LEU A 124 9.08 -0.44 -10.89
N ALA A 125 10.38 -0.19 -10.72
CA ALA A 125 10.95 1.15 -10.65
C ALA A 125 10.85 1.94 -11.97
N GLY A 126 10.46 1.30 -13.07
CA GLY A 126 10.16 1.95 -14.35
C GLY A 126 8.75 2.52 -14.46
N VAL A 127 7.85 2.18 -13.53
CA VAL A 127 6.44 2.60 -13.54
C VAL A 127 6.21 3.74 -12.55
N GLU A 128 5.50 4.79 -12.94
CA GLU A 128 5.11 5.84 -11.97
C GLU A 128 3.97 5.36 -11.05
N PRO A 129 4.03 5.63 -9.73
CA PRO A 129 4.94 6.56 -9.07
C PRO A 129 6.27 5.98 -8.57
N TYR A 130 6.57 4.68 -8.76
CA TYR A 130 7.85 4.11 -8.30
C TYR A 130 9.06 4.84 -8.90
N THR A 131 9.03 5.19 -10.17
CA THR A 131 10.12 5.93 -10.84
C THR A 131 10.55 7.15 -10.02
N THR A 132 9.60 8.04 -9.70
CA THR A 132 9.85 9.26 -8.93
C THR A 132 10.31 8.96 -7.50
N TYR A 133 9.74 7.92 -6.87
CA TYR A 133 9.88 7.64 -5.43
C TYR A 133 10.84 6.49 -5.10
N GLN A 134 11.60 5.96 -6.05
CA GLN A 134 12.46 4.78 -5.88
C GLN A 134 13.43 4.86 -4.69
N ASN A 135 13.85 6.07 -4.27
CA ASN A 135 14.72 6.27 -3.11
C ASN A 135 14.00 6.09 -1.75
N LEU A 136 12.70 5.85 -1.74
CA LEU A 136 11.94 5.43 -0.56
C LEU A 136 12.06 3.93 -0.28
N PHE A 137 12.64 3.16 -1.19
CA PHE A 137 12.61 1.70 -1.12
C PHE A 137 13.97 1.11 -0.76
N ASN A 138 13.94 0.02 -0.01
CA ASN A 138 14.99 -1.00 -0.01
C ASN A 138 14.43 -2.26 -0.67
N VAL A 139 15.31 -3.05 -1.29
CA VAL A 139 14.95 -4.31 -1.94
C VAL A 139 15.95 -5.37 -1.55
N TRP A 140 15.45 -6.47 -0.98
CA TRP A 140 16.25 -7.56 -0.45
C TRP A 140 15.94 -8.84 -1.22
N ALA A 141 16.94 -9.42 -1.87
CA ALA A 141 16.84 -10.77 -2.44
C ALA A 141 17.12 -11.80 -1.34
N ILE A 142 16.25 -12.80 -1.22
CA ILE A 142 16.33 -13.88 -0.22
C ILE A 142 16.47 -15.22 -0.96
N ASP A 143 17.57 -15.91 -0.67
CA ASP A 143 17.93 -17.16 -1.34
C ASP A 143 17.20 -18.36 -0.72
N ALA A 144 16.02 -18.67 -1.24
CA ALA A 144 15.31 -19.91 -0.91
C ALA A 144 15.75 -21.04 -1.86
N VAL A 145 16.76 -21.80 -1.43
CA VAL A 145 17.44 -22.78 -2.29
C VAL A 145 16.55 -23.98 -2.54
N SER A 146 16.19 -24.22 -3.81
CA SER A 146 15.45 -25.40 -4.25
C SER A 146 16.34 -26.59 -4.54
N GLN A 147 15.82 -27.81 -4.35
CA GLN A 147 16.52 -29.04 -4.75
C GLN A 147 16.44 -29.27 -6.26
N ASP A 148 15.29 -28.97 -6.85
CA ASP A 148 15.08 -29.07 -8.27
C ASP A 148 15.05 -27.69 -8.93
N SER A 149 15.67 -27.59 -10.11
CA SER A 149 15.52 -26.45 -11.02
C SER A 149 14.14 -26.47 -11.67
N GLY A 150 13.50 -25.30 -11.70
CA GLY A 150 12.14 -25.09 -12.21
C GLY A 150 11.07 -25.28 -11.13
N VAL A 151 9.81 -25.09 -11.52
CA VAL A 151 8.64 -25.23 -10.63
C VAL A 151 7.66 -26.32 -11.10
N SER A 152 6.83 -26.81 -10.19
CA SER A 152 5.83 -27.84 -10.53
C SER A 152 4.82 -27.30 -11.56
N GLY A 153 4.30 -28.16 -12.45
CA GLY A 153 3.35 -27.76 -13.49
C GLY A 153 3.96 -27.15 -14.76
N ASP A 154 5.29 -27.15 -14.90
CA ASP A 154 6.04 -26.67 -16.06
C ASP A 154 7.08 -27.72 -16.51
N PRO A 155 7.03 -28.26 -17.75
CA PRO A 155 6.21 -27.82 -18.89
C PRO A 155 4.72 -28.19 -18.83
N ASP A 156 4.34 -29.23 -18.09
CA ASP A 156 2.96 -29.72 -18.04
C ASP A 156 2.46 -29.96 -16.61
N GLN A 157 1.14 -30.05 -16.43
CA GLN A 157 0.46 -30.21 -15.14
C GLN A 157 0.94 -31.44 -14.33
N GLY A 158 1.48 -32.45 -15.01
CA GLY A 158 2.01 -33.67 -14.39
C GLY A 158 3.42 -33.51 -13.81
N THR A 159 4.12 -32.43 -14.15
CA THR A 159 5.48 -32.18 -13.67
C THR A 159 5.47 -31.82 -12.19
N VAL A 160 6.33 -32.50 -11.41
CA VAL A 160 6.52 -32.29 -9.98
C VAL A 160 7.98 -31.95 -9.73
N LYS A 161 8.22 -30.92 -8.93
CA LYS A 161 9.54 -30.39 -8.55
C LYS A 161 9.57 -30.23 -7.04
N ASN A 162 10.70 -30.57 -6.43
CA ASN A 162 10.96 -30.34 -5.02
C ASN A 162 11.58 -28.95 -4.84
N THR A 163 10.73 -27.96 -4.59
CA THR A 163 11.11 -26.55 -4.50
C THR A 163 11.00 -26.03 -3.07
N ALA A 164 11.68 -24.91 -2.80
CA ALA A 164 11.77 -24.34 -1.46
C ALA A 164 10.42 -23.81 -0.95
N LEU A 165 9.59 -23.23 -1.84
CA LEU A 165 8.30 -22.63 -1.50
C LEU A 165 7.09 -23.40 -2.06
N ASP A 166 7.31 -24.57 -2.67
CA ASP A 166 6.31 -25.36 -3.38
C ASP A 166 5.56 -24.57 -4.48
N SER A 167 6.24 -23.63 -5.16
CA SER A 167 5.64 -22.92 -6.29
C SER A 167 5.14 -23.90 -7.36
N HIS A 168 3.92 -23.67 -7.84
CA HIS A 168 3.32 -24.53 -8.85
C HIS A 168 2.27 -23.83 -9.72
N PHE A 169 2.32 -24.12 -11.02
CA PHE A 169 1.25 -23.79 -11.96
C PHE A 169 0.06 -24.74 -11.83
N TRP A 170 -1.03 -24.45 -12.54
CA TRP A 170 -2.25 -25.26 -12.55
C TRP A 170 -2.92 -25.37 -11.18
N CYS A 171 -2.70 -24.39 -10.32
CA CYS A 171 -3.47 -24.22 -9.11
C CYS A 171 -4.95 -24.02 -9.52
N ASP A 172 -5.85 -24.76 -8.87
CA ASP A 172 -7.26 -24.93 -9.28
C ASP A 172 -7.48 -25.32 -10.77
N ASN A 173 -6.54 -26.06 -11.37
CA ASN A 173 -6.54 -26.43 -12.80
C ASN A 173 -6.45 -25.24 -13.79
N LEU A 174 -6.06 -24.06 -13.32
CA LEU A 174 -5.83 -22.88 -14.14
C LEU A 174 -4.34 -22.79 -14.50
N GLU A 175 -4.00 -23.02 -15.79
CA GLU A 175 -2.60 -23.16 -16.23
C GLU A 175 -1.68 -22.02 -15.77
N ARG A 176 -2.19 -20.77 -15.78
CA ARG A 176 -1.41 -19.55 -15.52
C ARG A 176 -1.38 -19.13 -14.06
N LEU A 177 -2.20 -19.75 -13.21
CA LEU A 177 -2.22 -19.45 -11.79
C LEU A 177 -1.03 -20.16 -11.11
N LEU A 178 -0.07 -19.34 -10.69
CA LEU A 178 1.18 -19.73 -10.04
C LEU A 178 1.04 -19.56 -8.53
N CYS A 179 0.68 -20.64 -7.84
CA CYS A 179 0.50 -20.62 -6.39
C CYS A 179 1.78 -20.98 -5.64
N VAL A 180 1.87 -20.56 -4.38
CA VAL A 180 2.96 -20.83 -3.44
C VAL A 180 2.41 -21.31 -2.09
N ASP A 181 3.26 -21.95 -1.29
CA ASP A 181 2.98 -22.19 0.14
C ASP A 181 3.27 -20.91 0.95
N THR A 182 2.21 -20.22 1.38
CA THR A 182 2.32 -18.93 2.07
C THR A 182 3.01 -19.02 3.44
N ALA A 183 2.97 -20.18 4.10
CA ALA A 183 3.67 -20.39 5.37
C ALA A 183 5.19 -20.55 5.15
N LYS A 184 5.60 -21.19 4.06
CA LYS A 184 7.02 -21.23 3.66
C LYS A 184 7.51 -19.85 3.24
N VAL A 185 6.71 -19.10 2.48
CA VAL A 185 7.02 -17.69 2.13
C VAL A 185 7.26 -16.86 3.38
N GLU A 186 6.33 -16.91 4.35
CA GLU A 186 6.46 -16.24 5.65
C GLU A 186 7.75 -16.63 6.37
N SER A 187 8.14 -17.90 6.35
CA SER A 187 9.39 -18.37 6.98
C SER A 187 10.64 -17.74 6.37
N TYR A 188 10.69 -17.55 5.05
CA TYR A 188 11.83 -16.92 4.38
C TYR A 188 11.81 -15.40 4.51
N ALA A 189 10.63 -14.78 4.46
CA ALA A 189 10.48 -13.33 4.66
C ALA A 189 11.04 -12.86 6.01
N ARG A 190 11.04 -13.73 7.05
CA ARG A 190 11.65 -13.46 8.36
C ARG A 190 13.16 -13.26 8.33
N ASN A 191 13.84 -13.68 7.27
CA ASN A 191 15.28 -13.48 7.14
C ASN A 191 15.63 -12.05 6.71
N ALA A 192 14.71 -11.34 6.03
CA ALA A 192 14.90 -9.95 5.68
C ALA A 192 14.96 -9.06 6.94
N PRO A 193 15.72 -7.94 6.91
CA PRO A 193 15.74 -7.01 8.03
C PRO A 193 14.35 -6.46 8.38
N GLU A 194 13.53 -6.22 7.36
CA GLU A 194 12.14 -5.78 7.42
C GLU A 194 11.44 -6.16 6.11
N ALA A 195 10.12 -6.32 6.13
CA ALA A 195 9.33 -6.63 4.93
C ALA A 195 7.96 -5.95 5.03
N ASP A 196 7.72 -4.96 4.18
CA ASP A 196 6.42 -4.31 3.98
C ASP A 196 5.63 -4.96 2.83
N LEU A 197 6.36 -5.54 1.87
CA LEU A 197 5.82 -6.23 0.70
C LEU A 197 6.67 -7.46 0.37
N VAL A 198 6.02 -8.54 -0.07
CA VAL A 198 6.69 -9.75 -0.52
C VAL A 198 6.44 -10.00 -2.01
N ILE A 199 7.51 -10.27 -2.75
CA ILE A 199 7.46 -10.73 -4.14
C ILE A 199 8.13 -12.09 -4.23
N VAL A 200 7.46 -13.08 -4.80
CA VAL A 200 8.04 -14.39 -5.10
C VAL A 200 8.31 -14.50 -6.60
N ILE A 201 9.55 -14.84 -6.95
CA ILE A 201 9.95 -15.08 -8.33
C ILE A 201 10.14 -16.59 -8.53
N ALA A 202 9.34 -17.20 -9.40
CA ALA A 202 9.50 -18.59 -9.79
C ALA A 202 10.49 -18.73 -10.96
N ASN A 203 11.42 -19.69 -10.87
CA ASN A 203 12.31 -20.06 -11.96
C ASN A 203 11.52 -20.76 -13.10
N SER A 204 10.89 -19.97 -13.97
CA SER A 204 10.17 -20.46 -15.13
C SER A 204 10.09 -19.37 -16.22
N ALA A 205 10.06 -19.81 -17.47
CA ALA A 205 9.75 -18.94 -18.61
C ALA A 205 8.26 -18.95 -18.99
N LYS A 206 7.46 -19.83 -18.38
CA LYS A 206 6.01 -19.89 -18.60
C LYS A 206 5.39 -18.64 -17.98
N TYR A 207 4.61 -17.88 -18.75
CA TYR A 207 3.83 -16.76 -18.20
C TYR A 207 2.90 -17.24 -17.07
N GLY A 208 2.83 -16.49 -15.98
CA GLY A 208 1.87 -16.67 -14.90
C GLY A 208 2.39 -16.10 -13.58
N GLY A 209 1.47 -16.00 -12.64
CA GLY A 209 1.62 -15.25 -11.40
C GLY A 209 0.29 -15.23 -10.64
N ALA A 210 0.32 -14.67 -9.43
CA ALA A 210 -0.84 -14.56 -8.58
C ALA A 210 -0.71 -13.43 -7.55
N GLY A 211 -1.87 -12.91 -7.15
CA GLY A 211 -2.03 -11.95 -6.07
C GLY A 211 -2.60 -12.59 -4.81
N TYR A 212 -1.93 -12.39 -3.68
CA TYR A 212 -2.39 -12.80 -2.36
C TYR A 212 -2.60 -11.56 -1.49
N ASN A 213 -3.74 -10.89 -1.71
CA ASN A 213 -4.04 -9.61 -1.05
C ASN A 213 -4.77 -9.77 0.30
N GLY A 214 -5.23 -10.98 0.63
CA GLY A 214 -5.93 -11.31 1.88
C GLY A 214 -5.08 -12.01 2.94
N VAL A 215 -3.79 -12.25 2.69
CA VAL A 215 -2.93 -12.99 3.64
C VAL A 215 -2.66 -12.17 4.89
N GLN A 216 -2.76 -12.82 6.05
CA GLN A 216 -2.38 -12.22 7.34
C GLN A 216 -0.96 -12.65 7.68
N SER A 217 -0.05 -11.69 7.74
CA SER A 217 1.34 -11.92 8.14
C SER A 217 1.57 -11.52 9.59
N GLU A 218 2.38 -12.30 10.31
CA GLU A 218 2.88 -11.87 11.62
C GLU A 218 4.01 -10.84 11.51
N LEU A 219 4.67 -10.77 10.34
CA LEU A 219 5.67 -9.75 10.03
C LEU A 219 5.04 -8.40 9.67
N GLY A 220 3.78 -8.40 9.24
CA GLY A 220 3.02 -7.19 8.94
C GLY A 220 3.14 -6.67 7.50
N TYR A 221 3.67 -7.46 6.56
CA TYR A 221 3.61 -7.11 5.14
C TYR A 221 2.17 -7.15 4.61
N ASP A 222 1.93 -6.37 3.55
CA ASP A 222 0.59 -6.07 3.04
C ASP A 222 0.08 -6.98 1.90
N GLY A 223 0.89 -7.95 1.46
CA GLY A 223 0.50 -8.96 0.46
C GLY A 223 1.68 -9.74 -0.09
N ILE A 224 1.38 -10.78 -0.87
CA ILE A 224 2.36 -11.53 -1.66
C ILE A 224 1.97 -11.43 -3.13
N ALA A 225 2.91 -11.03 -3.98
CA ALA A 225 2.79 -11.14 -5.43
C ALA A 225 3.71 -12.25 -5.94
N THR A 226 3.22 -13.12 -6.83
CA THR A 226 4.05 -14.14 -7.49
C THR A 226 4.16 -13.83 -8.97
N HIS A 227 5.34 -14.04 -9.55
CA HIS A 227 5.51 -14.02 -11.00
C HIS A 227 6.65 -14.94 -11.44
N SER A 228 6.66 -15.26 -12.73
CA SER A 228 7.73 -16.06 -13.34
C SER A 228 8.92 -15.15 -13.70
N GLY A 229 10.14 -15.55 -13.34
CA GLY A 229 11.36 -14.76 -13.54
C GLY A 229 11.81 -14.71 -15.00
N GLY A 230 11.73 -15.83 -15.71
CA GLY A 230 12.17 -15.93 -17.11
C GLY A 230 11.12 -15.48 -18.14
N ASN A 231 10.16 -14.65 -17.74
CA ASN A 231 9.08 -14.20 -18.62
C ASN A 231 8.90 -12.67 -18.60
N ASP A 232 9.21 -12.03 -19.74
CA ASP A 232 9.20 -10.57 -19.94
C ASP A 232 7.84 -9.87 -19.69
N GLN A 233 6.76 -10.61 -19.48
CA GLN A 233 5.43 -10.04 -19.24
C GLN A 233 4.87 -10.38 -17.85
N ALA A 234 5.49 -11.30 -17.13
CA ALA A 234 4.98 -11.74 -15.84
C ALA A 234 5.21 -10.69 -14.73
N GLY A 235 6.25 -9.86 -14.83
CA GLY A 235 6.51 -8.79 -13.85
C GLY A 235 5.39 -7.73 -13.77
N GLN A 236 4.61 -7.55 -14.83
CA GLN A 236 3.40 -6.70 -14.81
C GLN A 236 2.37 -7.16 -13.77
N ILE A 237 2.32 -8.47 -13.47
CA ILE A 237 1.48 -9.01 -12.40
C ILE A 237 1.91 -8.39 -11.06
N ALA A 238 3.20 -8.42 -10.74
CA ALA A 238 3.70 -7.83 -9.50
C ALA A 238 3.36 -6.34 -9.39
N ILE A 239 3.49 -5.57 -10.48
CA ILE A 239 3.14 -4.14 -10.48
C ILE A 239 1.66 -3.94 -10.13
N HIS A 240 0.75 -4.73 -10.74
CA HIS A 240 -0.67 -4.72 -10.40
C HIS A 240 -0.92 -5.04 -8.93
N GLU A 241 -0.35 -6.16 -8.44
CA GLU A 241 -0.56 -6.60 -7.05
C GLU A 241 -0.08 -5.60 -6.02
N THR A 242 1.04 -4.90 -6.30
CA THR A 242 1.50 -3.84 -5.41
C THR A 242 0.50 -2.67 -5.30
N GLY A 243 -0.39 -2.50 -6.29
CA GLY A 243 -1.51 -1.56 -6.26
C GLY A 243 -2.48 -1.87 -5.11
N HIS A 244 -2.76 -3.15 -4.88
CA HIS A 244 -3.55 -3.60 -3.73
C HIS A 244 -2.78 -3.43 -2.43
N SER A 245 -1.57 -3.98 -2.35
CA SER A 245 -0.81 -4.01 -1.09
C SER A 245 -0.44 -2.60 -0.61
N LEU A 246 0.13 -1.77 -1.48
CA LEU A 246 0.61 -0.43 -1.11
C LEU A 246 -0.44 0.66 -1.34
N GLY A 247 -1.22 0.58 -2.42
CA GLY A 247 -2.23 1.58 -2.74
C GLY A 247 -3.55 1.39 -2.02
N LYS A 248 -3.82 0.18 -1.50
CA LYS A 248 -5.17 -0.25 -1.05
C LYS A 248 -6.23 -0.01 -2.13
N LEU A 249 -5.81 -0.18 -3.38
CA LEU A 249 -6.69 -0.09 -4.54
C LEU A 249 -7.53 -1.35 -4.64
N ALA A 250 -8.75 -1.22 -5.15
CA ALA A 250 -9.56 -2.35 -5.60
C ALA A 250 -9.35 -2.59 -7.10
N ASP A 251 -9.83 -3.72 -7.57
CA ASP A 251 -9.86 -4.03 -8.99
C ASP A 251 -10.85 -3.16 -9.76
N GLU A 252 -10.42 -2.74 -10.94
CA GLU A 252 -11.20 -1.91 -11.84
C GLU A 252 -11.86 -2.71 -12.97
N TYR A 253 -11.61 -4.02 -13.05
CA TYR A 253 -12.28 -4.89 -14.01
C TYR A 253 -13.63 -5.42 -13.51
N ALA A 254 -14.50 -5.75 -14.45
CA ALA A 254 -15.83 -6.29 -14.20
C ALA A 254 -16.10 -7.46 -15.15
N TYR A 255 -16.60 -8.58 -14.60
CA TYR A 255 -16.92 -9.78 -15.38
C TYR A 255 -18.19 -10.50 -14.90
N GLU A 256 -18.70 -10.16 -13.71
CA GLU A 256 -19.94 -10.71 -13.18
C GLU A 256 -21.11 -9.88 -13.69
N ASP A 257 -22.03 -10.51 -14.42
CA ASP A 257 -23.28 -9.87 -14.83
C ASP A 257 -24.21 -9.65 -13.62
N SER A 258 -23.90 -8.61 -12.86
CA SER A 258 -24.43 -8.33 -11.54
C SER A 258 -24.45 -6.83 -11.27
N GLU A 259 -25.26 -6.42 -10.30
CA GLU A 259 -25.36 -5.04 -9.87
C GLU A 259 -25.00 -4.95 -8.40
N TYR A 260 -24.02 -4.12 -8.07
CA TYR A 260 -23.68 -3.83 -6.70
C TYR A 260 -24.72 -2.87 -6.11
N THR A 261 -25.35 -3.27 -5.01
CA THR A 261 -26.36 -2.45 -4.30
C THR A 261 -25.94 -2.17 -2.85
N GLY A 262 -24.66 -2.33 -2.53
CA GLY A 262 -24.10 -2.14 -1.20
C GLY A 262 -23.81 -0.67 -0.88
N PRO A 263 -23.20 -0.40 0.29
CA PRO A 263 -22.76 0.94 0.68
C PRO A 263 -21.57 1.43 -0.16
N GLU A 264 -21.17 2.68 0.04
CA GLU A 264 -19.93 3.20 -0.54
C GLU A 264 -18.71 2.37 -0.10
N THR A 265 -17.80 2.10 -1.04
CA THR A 265 -16.61 1.28 -0.82
C THR A 265 -15.52 2.05 -0.07
N GLY A 266 -14.59 1.33 0.58
CA GLY A 266 -13.50 1.96 1.34
C GLY A 266 -12.24 2.25 0.54
N ASP A 267 -12.00 1.54 -0.56
CA ASP A 267 -10.88 1.78 -1.47
C ASP A 267 -11.04 3.13 -2.19
N LEU A 268 -9.94 3.64 -2.75
CA LEU A 268 -9.92 4.98 -3.32
C LEU A 268 -10.37 5.03 -4.79
N ASN A 269 -10.34 3.91 -5.50
CA ASN A 269 -10.55 3.84 -6.96
C ASN A 269 -11.86 3.15 -7.37
N THR A 270 -12.77 2.90 -6.43
CA THR A 270 -14.17 2.57 -6.75
C THR A 270 -15.14 3.46 -5.99
N THR A 271 -16.35 3.62 -6.54
CA THR A 271 -17.44 4.32 -5.87
C THR A 271 -18.81 3.84 -6.34
N VAL A 272 -19.83 3.99 -5.49
CA VAL A 272 -21.24 3.85 -5.89
C VAL A 272 -21.83 5.12 -6.54
N HIS A 273 -21.06 6.21 -6.59
CA HIS A 273 -21.53 7.52 -7.06
C HIS A 273 -21.15 7.80 -8.52
N THR A 274 -22.09 8.41 -9.24
CA THR A 274 -21.84 8.98 -10.57
C THR A 274 -20.89 10.18 -10.50
N ALA A 275 -20.34 10.61 -11.65
CA ALA A 275 -19.43 11.75 -11.71
C ALA A 275 -20.06 13.04 -11.16
N ASP A 276 -21.34 13.31 -11.48
CA ASP A 276 -22.07 14.47 -10.97
C ASP A 276 -22.25 14.42 -9.45
N GLU A 277 -22.46 13.23 -8.88
CA GLU A 277 -22.59 13.04 -7.42
C GLU A 277 -21.25 13.18 -6.70
N LEU A 278 -20.16 12.65 -7.29
CA LEU A 278 -18.81 12.88 -6.79
C LEU A 278 -18.48 14.37 -6.75
N GLU A 279 -18.75 15.09 -7.85
CA GLU A 279 -18.51 16.55 -7.93
C GLU A 279 -19.33 17.31 -6.88
N GLN A 280 -20.62 17.00 -6.75
CA GLN A 280 -21.51 17.65 -5.79
C GLN A 280 -21.10 17.39 -4.33
N ASN A 281 -20.67 16.16 -4.03
CA ASN A 281 -20.33 15.75 -2.66
C ASN A 281 -18.87 16.08 -2.30
N GLY A 282 -18.00 16.27 -3.29
CA GLY A 282 -16.57 16.50 -3.08
C GLY A 282 -15.85 15.29 -2.49
N THR A 283 -16.31 14.07 -2.80
CA THR A 283 -15.81 12.80 -2.26
C THR A 283 -14.90 12.07 -3.26
N LYS A 284 -14.11 11.11 -2.76
CA LYS A 284 -13.22 10.26 -3.57
C LYS A 284 -12.35 11.10 -4.52
N TRP A 285 -12.38 10.81 -5.82
CA TRP A 285 -11.60 11.51 -6.84
C TRP A 285 -12.30 12.70 -7.49
N ALA A 286 -13.31 13.31 -6.85
CA ALA A 286 -13.98 14.51 -7.36
C ALA A 286 -13.00 15.62 -7.82
N ARG A 287 -11.85 15.74 -7.14
CA ARG A 287 -10.78 16.70 -7.43
C ARG A 287 -10.00 16.42 -8.72
N TRP A 288 -10.20 15.25 -9.32
CA TRP A 288 -9.54 14.80 -10.54
C TRP A 288 -10.50 14.75 -11.74
N LEU A 289 -11.82 14.88 -11.55
CA LEU A 289 -12.79 14.81 -12.65
C LEU A 289 -12.42 15.76 -13.80
N GLY A 290 -12.43 15.23 -15.02
CA GLY A 290 -12.10 15.95 -16.25
C GLY A 290 -10.61 16.08 -16.55
N GLU A 291 -9.71 15.61 -15.68
CA GLU A 291 -8.27 15.64 -15.92
C GLU A 291 -7.85 14.50 -16.85
N ALA A 292 -6.95 14.79 -17.80
CA ALA A 292 -6.32 13.75 -18.61
C ALA A 292 -5.43 12.87 -17.72
N THR A 293 -5.50 11.55 -17.91
CA THR A 293 -4.81 10.58 -17.04
C THR A 293 -3.78 9.75 -17.83
N PRO A 294 -2.66 9.34 -17.21
CA PRO A 294 -1.54 8.69 -17.91
C PRO A 294 -1.88 7.36 -18.62
N ASP A 295 -2.91 6.64 -18.15
CA ASP A 295 -3.47 5.46 -18.82
C ASP A 295 -4.08 5.76 -20.21
N GLY A 296 -4.17 7.04 -20.60
CA GLY A 296 -4.60 7.50 -21.92
C GLY A 296 -6.04 8.02 -21.96
N GLY A 297 -6.75 7.97 -20.84
CA GLY A 297 -8.13 8.45 -20.69
C GLY A 297 -8.28 9.84 -20.08
N VAL A 298 -9.50 10.10 -19.61
CA VAL A 298 -9.86 11.25 -18.77
C VAL A 298 -10.51 10.72 -17.50
N ILE A 299 -10.25 11.35 -16.36
CA ILE A 299 -10.88 10.94 -15.11
C ILE A 299 -12.37 11.29 -15.15
N GLY A 300 -13.20 10.28 -14.90
CA GLY A 300 -14.66 10.35 -14.85
C GLY A 300 -15.21 9.38 -13.81
N ALA A 301 -16.41 8.86 -14.03
CA ALA A 301 -16.95 7.74 -13.28
C ALA A 301 -17.52 6.74 -14.29
N TYR A 302 -16.77 5.68 -14.57
CA TYR A 302 -17.08 4.70 -15.60
C TYR A 302 -17.70 3.48 -14.95
N GLU A 303 -18.93 3.14 -15.33
CA GLU A 303 -19.65 2.01 -14.73
C GLU A 303 -18.93 0.67 -15.03
N GLY A 304 -18.92 -0.20 -14.02
CA GLY A 304 -18.24 -1.48 -14.01
C GLY A 304 -16.91 -1.41 -13.27
N ALA A 305 -16.84 -2.02 -12.08
CA ALA A 305 -15.65 -2.09 -11.24
C ALA A 305 -15.85 -3.16 -10.17
N ALA A 306 -14.77 -3.58 -9.50
CA ALA A 306 -14.79 -4.59 -8.43
C ALA A 306 -15.71 -5.77 -8.79
N TYR A 307 -15.46 -6.36 -9.96
CA TYR A 307 -16.13 -7.56 -10.50
C TYR A 307 -17.56 -7.34 -11.01
N HIS A 308 -18.28 -6.33 -10.51
CA HIS A 308 -19.67 -6.02 -10.87
C HIS A 308 -19.76 -5.19 -12.15
N THR A 309 -20.60 -5.60 -13.11
CA THR A 309 -20.81 -4.84 -14.35
C THR A 309 -21.66 -3.58 -14.16
N ARG A 310 -22.42 -3.46 -13.06
CA ARG A 310 -23.32 -2.34 -12.76
C ARG A 310 -23.24 -1.91 -11.28
N GLY A 311 -23.58 -0.65 -11.00
CA GLY A 311 -23.71 -0.12 -9.64
C GLY A 311 -22.41 0.31 -8.94
N LEU A 312 -21.25 0.03 -9.52
CA LEU A 312 -19.95 0.58 -9.12
C LEU A 312 -19.26 1.26 -10.31
N PHE A 313 -18.48 2.29 -10.01
CA PHE A 313 -17.76 3.10 -10.97
C PHE A 313 -16.26 3.12 -10.66
N ARG A 314 -15.44 3.10 -11.72
CA ARG A 314 -13.99 3.30 -11.68
C ARG A 314 -13.61 4.69 -12.24
N PRO A 315 -12.43 5.23 -11.93
CA PRO A 315 -12.05 6.60 -12.28
C PRO A 315 -11.67 6.81 -13.75
N SER A 316 -11.20 5.78 -14.46
CA SER A 316 -10.79 5.88 -15.87
C SER A 316 -11.33 4.71 -16.71
N GLU A 317 -11.31 4.82 -18.03
CA GLU A 317 -11.75 3.71 -18.89
C GLU A 317 -10.89 2.46 -18.71
N ASP A 318 -9.60 2.64 -18.48
CA ASP A 318 -8.60 1.59 -18.28
C ASP A 318 -7.52 2.06 -17.29
N SER A 319 -6.79 1.12 -16.69
CA SER A 319 -5.60 1.35 -15.88
C SER A 319 -4.92 0.01 -15.62
N ILE A 320 -3.76 0.00 -14.97
CA ILE A 320 -3.14 -1.26 -14.57
C ILE A 320 -4.03 -2.10 -13.64
N MET A 321 -4.88 -1.47 -12.82
CA MET A 321 -5.85 -2.15 -11.96
C MET A 321 -7.01 -2.78 -12.73
N ARG A 322 -7.04 -2.63 -14.06
CA ARG A 322 -8.03 -3.24 -14.96
C ARG A 322 -7.40 -4.18 -15.98
N THR A 323 -6.31 -3.72 -16.61
CA THR A 323 -5.60 -4.41 -17.69
C THR A 323 -4.10 -4.25 -17.50
N LEU A 324 -3.35 -5.35 -17.48
CA LEU A 324 -1.89 -5.32 -17.38
C LEU A 324 -1.22 -4.53 -18.54
N GLY A 325 0.00 -4.04 -18.31
CA GLY A 325 0.75 -3.27 -19.30
C GLY A 325 0.27 -1.82 -19.47
N ARG A 326 -0.66 -1.38 -18.63
CA ARG A 326 -1.11 0.01 -18.53
C ARG A 326 -0.40 0.73 -17.39
N GLU A 327 -0.46 2.06 -17.38
CA GLU A 327 -0.06 2.84 -16.23
C GLU A 327 -1.18 2.88 -15.18
N PHE A 328 -0.83 3.18 -13.93
CA PHE A 328 -1.81 3.63 -12.94
C PHE A 328 -2.48 4.92 -13.43
N ASN A 329 -3.81 5.00 -13.29
CA ASN A 329 -4.54 6.25 -13.47
C ASN A 329 -4.18 7.26 -12.35
N LEU A 330 -4.60 8.53 -12.49
CA LEU A 330 -4.25 9.57 -11.52
C LEU A 330 -4.69 9.26 -10.08
N VAL A 331 -5.84 8.60 -9.92
CA VAL A 331 -6.36 8.20 -8.59
C VAL A 331 -5.51 7.08 -7.99
N GLY A 332 -5.13 6.09 -8.82
CA GLY A 332 -4.20 5.04 -8.46
C GLY A 332 -2.83 5.59 -8.06
N ARG A 333 -2.27 6.53 -8.83
CA ARG A 333 -0.98 7.17 -8.49
C ARG A 333 -1.06 7.95 -7.18
N GLU A 334 -2.15 8.68 -6.95
CA GLU A 334 -2.39 9.38 -5.70
C GLU A 334 -2.38 8.42 -4.50
N ALA A 335 -3.13 7.32 -4.61
CA ALA A 335 -3.21 6.29 -3.58
C ALA A 335 -1.85 5.61 -3.32
N MET A 336 -1.11 5.30 -4.39
CA MET A 336 0.22 4.69 -4.31
C MET A 336 1.23 5.62 -3.63
N ILE A 337 1.26 6.91 -3.96
CA ILE A 337 2.16 7.87 -3.30
C ILE A 337 1.86 7.96 -1.80
N ALA A 338 0.59 8.03 -1.42
CA ALA A 338 0.20 7.99 -0.02
C ALA A 338 0.63 6.67 0.64
N GLY A 339 0.45 5.55 -0.07
CA GLY A 339 0.96 4.23 0.27
C GLY A 339 2.44 4.22 0.63
N PHE A 340 3.28 4.74 -0.26
CA PHE A 340 4.72 4.80 -0.03
C PHE A 340 5.07 5.57 1.25
N HIS A 341 4.40 6.70 1.51
CA HIS A 341 4.64 7.49 2.73
C HIS A 341 4.10 6.88 4.02
N ARG A 342 3.20 5.87 3.96
CA ARG A 342 2.78 5.11 5.15
C ARG A 342 3.89 4.22 5.69
N HIS A 343 4.74 3.67 4.81
CA HIS A 343 5.87 2.82 5.18
C HIS A 343 7.18 3.63 5.28
N ALA A 344 7.44 4.51 4.32
CA ALA A 344 8.65 5.33 4.25
C ALA A 344 8.37 6.81 4.58
N PRO A 345 8.68 7.30 5.80
CA PRO A 345 8.34 8.65 6.19
C PRO A 345 9.15 9.71 5.42
N ALA A 346 8.51 10.83 5.06
CA ALA A 346 9.17 11.99 4.46
C ALA A 346 10.30 12.63 5.33
N LEU A 347 10.39 12.28 6.62
CA LEU A 347 11.40 12.77 7.56
C LEU A 347 11.80 11.68 8.55
N ALA A 348 13.10 11.43 8.64
CA ALA A 348 13.73 10.59 9.65
C ALA A 348 14.85 11.35 10.38
N SER A 349 15.41 10.77 11.44
CA SER A 349 16.46 11.41 12.24
C SER A 349 17.47 10.43 12.79
N ASP A 350 18.74 10.81 12.73
CA ASP A 350 19.84 10.17 13.48
C ASP A 350 19.76 10.51 14.97
N THR A 351 19.26 11.70 15.28
CA THR A 351 19.18 12.20 16.66
C THR A 351 17.84 11.78 17.29
N ARG A 352 17.89 10.98 18.35
CA ARG A 352 16.70 10.52 19.07
C ARG A 352 15.92 11.68 19.70
N THR A 353 14.60 11.66 19.60
CA THR A 353 13.70 12.68 20.15
C THR A 353 13.36 12.48 21.64
N ALA A 354 13.62 11.28 22.19
CA ALA A 354 13.19 10.89 23.53
C ALA A 354 13.97 11.54 24.68
N ARG A 355 15.17 12.09 24.42
CA ARG A 355 16.02 12.73 25.43
C ARG A 355 16.12 14.23 25.18
N ALA A 356 16.18 15.01 26.26
CA ALA A 356 16.53 16.43 26.17
C ALA A 356 17.98 16.59 25.66
N LEU A 357 18.15 17.48 24.68
CA LEU A 357 19.43 17.86 24.10
C LEU A 357 19.94 19.12 24.78
N GLY A 358 21.26 19.28 24.89
CA GLY A 358 21.90 20.50 25.36
C GLY A 358 22.16 21.49 24.23
N SER A 359 22.44 22.75 24.56
CA SER A 359 22.75 23.81 23.58
C SER A 359 23.94 23.51 22.66
N GLU A 360 24.90 22.68 23.09
CA GLU A 360 26.06 22.28 22.26
C GLU A 360 25.78 21.08 21.32
N ASP A 361 24.61 20.43 21.45
CA ASP A 361 24.28 19.28 20.61
C ASP A 361 23.94 19.71 19.17
N THR A 362 23.93 18.70 18.28
CA THR A 362 23.54 18.85 16.88
C THR A 362 22.39 17.89 16.58
N VAL A 363 21.40 18.37 15.83
CA VAL A 363 20.32 17.54 15.29
C VAL A 363 20.59 17.29 13.81
N THR A 364 20.61 16.01 13.42
CA THR A 364 20.73 15.60 12.02
C THR A 364 19.49 14.82 11.61
N VAL A 365 18.89 15.24 10.49
CA VAL A 365 17.69 14.63 9.91
C VAL A 365 17.97 14.11 8.50
N ARG A 366 17.23 13.07 8.11
CA ARG A 366 17.20 12.53 6.75
C ARG A 366 15.88 12.89 6.07
N VAL A 367 15.98 13.37 4.84
CA VAL A 367 14.85 13.65 3.97
C VAL A 367 15.12 12.95 2.64
N PRO A 368 14.23 12.04 2.20
CA PRO A 368 14.40 11.35 0.93
C PRO A 368 14.53 12.32 -0.25
N GLU A 369 15.37 11.96 -1.23
CA GLU A 369 15.50 12.70 -2.48
C GLU A 369 14.61 12.03 -3.53
N LEU A 370 13.76 12.81 -4.19
CA LEU A 370 12.94 12.32 -5.29
C LEU A 370 13.73 12.36 -6.59
N THR A 371 13.50 11.42 -7.49
CA THR A 371 14.28 11.31 -8.72
C THR A 371 13.72 12.20 -9.86
N GLY A 372 14.51 12.34 -10.92
CA GLY A 372 14.13 13.14 -12.09
C GLY A 372 13.89 14.61 -11.77
N ASP A 373 12.92 15.21 -12.46
CA ASP A 373 12.56 16.63 -12.32
C ASP A 373 11.46 16.85 -11.25
N ALA A 374 11.17 15.84 -10.44
CA ALA A 374 10.16 15.93 -9.40
C ALA A 374 10.48 17.02 -8.37
N ARG A 375 9.44 17.70 -7.89
CA ARG A 375 9.59 18.74 -6.88
C ARG A 375 9.99 18.09 -5.55
N GLN A 376 11.19 18.40 -5.10
CA GLN A 376 11.78 17.81 -3.90
C GLN A 376 10.98 18.08 -2.62
N ILE A 377 11.08 17.14 -1.67
CA ILE A 377 10.49 17.24 -0.33
C ILE A 377 11.05 18.49 0.39
N THR A 378 10.15 19.29 0.95
CA THR A 378 10.52 20.55 1.60
C THR A 378 10.79 20.34 3.09
N LEU A 379 11.95 20.78 3.59
CA LEU A 379 12.32 20.73 5.01
C LEU A 379 12.27 22.12 5.66
N ARG A 380 11.52 22.26 6.75
CA ARG A 380 11.37 23.48 7.53
C ARG A 380 11.65 23.23 9.01
N TRP A 381 12.18 24.24 9.68
CA TRP A 381 12.50 24.19 11.10
C TRP A 381 11.72 25.23 11.89
N TYR A 382 11.30 24.86 13.10
CA TYR A 382 10.53 25.71 14.00
C TYR A 382 11.13 25.67 15.40
N LEU A 383 11.29 26.83 16.02
CA LEU A 383 11.63 26.96 17.44
C LEU A 383 10.43 27.51 18.19
N ASP A 384 9.93 26.76 19.17
CA ASP A 384 8.75 27.12 19.98
C ASP A 384 7.52 27.51 19.13
N GLY A 385 7.37 26.81 17.99
CA GLY A 385 6.28 27.02 17.03
C GLY A 385 6.50 28.14 16.01
N LYS A 386 7.62 28.88 16.06
CA LYS A 386 7.97 29.93 15.08
C LYS A 386 8.98 29.40 14.06
N GLU A 387 8.74 29.60 12.77
CA GLU A 387 9.66 29.16 11.72
C GLU A 387 11.01 29.87 11.82
N VAL A 388 12.09 29.11 11.70
CA VAL A 388 13.46 29.61 11.60
C VAL A 388 13.87 29.59 10.12
N GLU A 389 13.48 30.62 9.36
CA GLU A 389 13.56 30.61 7.89
C GLU A 389 14.97 30.36 7.33
N ARG A 390 16.00 30.82 8.05
CA ARG A 390 17.42 30.64 7.66
C ARG A 390 17.87 29.17 7.64
N LEU A 391 17.09 28.26 8.24
CA LEU A 391 17.38 26.82 8.30
C LEU A 391 16.58 26.01 7.26
N ARG A 392 15.80 26.65 6.38
CA ARG A 392 15.03 25.94 5.35
C ARG A 392 15.98 25.06 4.52
N GLY A 393 15.69 23.76 4.46
CA GLY A 393 16.52 22.78 3.74
C GLY A 393 17.73 22.24 4.53
N ASP A 394 18.10 22.83 5.67
CA ASP A 394 19.26 22.37 6.43
C ASP A 394 18.99 21.00 7.07
N ARG A 395 19.77 19.99 6.69
CA ARG A 395 19.69 18.63 7.24
C ARG A 395 20.39 18.48 8.59
N THR A 396 21.25 19.43 8.94
CA THR A 396 22.03 19.42 10.19
C THR A 396 21.95 20.79 10.85
N VAL A 397 21.50 20.83 12.09
CA VAL A 397 21.29 22.06 12.86
C VAL A 397 22.03 21.97 14.18
N ARG A 398 22.97 22.91 14.41
CA ARG A 398 23.59 23.09 15.73
C ARG A 398 22.66 23.89 16.63
N LEU A 399 22.41 23.39 17.84
CA LEU A 399 21.40 23.97 18.72
C LEU A 399 21.80 25.35 19.25
N ALA A 400 23.09 25.60 19.45
CA ALA A 400 23.64 26.89 19.86
C ALA A 400 23.28 28.02 18.89
N ASP A 401 23.19 27.73 17.59
CA ASP A 401 22.85 28.72 16.57
C ASP A 401 21.36 29.14 16.65
N VAL A 402 20.51 28.32 17.26
CA VAL A 402 19.04 28.44 17.23
C VAL A 402 18.46 28.87 18.57
N VAL A 403 18.91 28.26 19.67
CA VAL A 403 18.40 28.50 21.02
C VAL A 403 19.07 29.73 21.67
N GLY A 404 20.29 30.07 21.26
CA GLY A 404 21.08 31.13 21.89
C GLY A 404 21.51 30.79 23.32
N SER A 405 22.26 31.68 23.96
CA SER A 405 22.79 31.50 25.33
C SER A 405 21.79 31.88 26.44
N GLY A 406 20.51 32.06 26.11
CA GLY A 406 19.46 32.33 27.07
C GLY A 406 18.94 31.02 27.63
N GLY A 407 19.26 30.71 28.89
CA GLY A 407 18.82 29.46 29.52
C GLY A 407 17.30 29.27 29.46
N GLY A 408 16.85 28.02 29.36
CA GLY A 408 15.43 27.70 29.22
C GLY A 408 15.20 26.35 28.54
N SER A 409 13.96 25.88 28.53
CA SER A 409 13.57 24.69 27.77
C SER A 409 12.85 25.13 26.49
N HIS A 410 13.34 24.67 25.34
CA HIS A 410 12.81 24.97 24.02
C HIS A 410 12.32 23.71 23.31
N ARG A 411 11.45 23.89 22.32
CA ARG A 411 11.02 22.83 21.39
C ARG A 411 11.51 23.16 19.99
N LEU A 412 12.48 22.38 19.52
CA LEU A 412 12.92 22.43 18.13
C LEU A 412 12.14 21.39 17.33
N THR A 413 11.47 21.80 16.26
CA THR A 413 10.70 20.91 15.39
C THR A 413 11.21 20.99 13.96
N ALA A 414 11.58 19.85 13.38
CA ALA A 414 11.78 19.70 11.95
C ALA A 414 10.47 19.17 11.33
N LYS A 415 10.08 19.72 10.18
CA LYS A 415 8.91 19.30 9.41
C LYS A 415 9.30 19.12 7.96
N ALA A 416 9.12 17.90 7.44
CA ALA A 416 9.23 17.64 6.01
C ALA A 416 7.84 17.45 5.41
N THR A 417 7.63 18.00 4.21
CA THR A 417 6.39 17.87 3.46
C THR A 417 6.73 17.64 1.99
N ASP A 418 6.20 16.56 1.44
CA ASP A 418 6.16 16.33 0.00
C ASP A 418 5.16 17.31 -0.65
N PRO A 419 5.63 18.21 -1.54
CA PRO A 419 4.79 19.21 -2.15
C PRO A 419 4.10 18.73 -3.43
N THR A 420 4.15 17.44 -3.76
CA THR A 420 3.58 16.89 -5.00
C THR A 420 2.14 17.33 -5.22
N ALA A 421 1.82 17.65 -6.47
CA ALA A 421 0.46 17.93 -6.92
C ALA A 421 -0.30 16.64 -7.32
N ALA A 422 0.40 15.50 -7.34
CA ALA A 422 -0.18 14.18 -7.60
C ALA A 422 -0.99 13.62 -6.42
N VAL A 423 -1.02 14.32 -5.28
CA VAL A 423 -1.89 14.02 -4.14
C VAL A 423 -2.71 15.27 -3.79
N ARG A 424 -4.00 15.24 -4.14
CA ARG A 424 -4.98 16.31 -3.96
C ARG A 424 -5.91 16.05 -2.77
N ASP A 425 -6.11 14.81 -2.34
CA ASP A 425 -6.95 14.47 -1.20
C ASP A 425 -6.32 14.97 0.12
N PRO A 426 -6.99 15.87 0.87
CA PRO A 426 -6.46 16.39 2.13
C PRO A 426 -6.16 15.33 3.20
N ALA A 427 -6.91 14.22 3.20
CA ALA A 427 -6.66 13.12 4.14
C ALA A 427 -5.35 12.42 3.80
N LEU A 428 -5.11 12.11 2.53
CA LEU A 428 -3.87 11.48 2.07
C LEU A 428 -2.65 12.43 2.18
N ARG A 429 -2.86 13.75 2.00
CA ARG A 429 -1.79 14.74 2.20
C ARG A 429 -1.22 14.75 3.62
N ALA A 430 -1.94 14.21 4.61
CA ALA A 430 -1.41 14.08 5.96
C ALA A 430 -0.24 13.09 6.02
N ASP A 431 -0.29 11.99 5.25
CA ASP A 431 0.75 10.96 5.19
C ASP A 431 2.05 11.51 4.57
N LEU A 432 1.91 12.44 3.62
CA LEU A 432 3.03 13.12 2.94
C LEU A 432 3.78 14.14 3.82
N THR A 433 3.43 14.27 5.10
CA THR A 433 4.02 15.23 6.02
C THR A 433 4.43 14.57 7.33
N LYS A 434 5.71 14.69 7.69
CA LYS A 434 6.24 14.21 8.96
C LYS A 434 6.88 15.34 9.75
N SER A 435 6.66 15.35 11.06
CA SER A 435 7.33 16.27 11.99
C SER A 435 8.03 15.51 13.10
N LEU A 436 9.25 15.90 13.41
CA LEU A 436 10.05 15.40 14.53
C LEU A 436 10.34 16.58 15.47
N THR A 437 10.24 16.35 16.78
CA THR A 437 10.43 17.42 17.78
C THR A 437 11.37 16.97 18.88
N TRP A 438 12.35 17.81 19.19
CA TRP A 438 13.31 17.63 20.28
C TRP A 438 13.08 18.68 21.36
N ARG A 439 13.23 18.25 22.62
CA ARG A 439 13.35 19.17 23.75
C ARG A 439 14.82 19.60 23.85
N VAL A 440 15.06 20.91 23.91
CA VAL A 440 16.39 21.47 24.03
C VAL A 440 16.49 22.27 25.32
N GLU A 441 17.54 22.03 26.10
CA GLU A 441 17.87 22.75 27.32
C GLU A 441 19.04 23.70 27.03
N GLY A 442 18.79 25.00 27.24
CA GLY A 442 19.74 26.10 26.99
C GLY A 442 20.82 26.22 28.04
#